data_AF-A0A3B0Y2A1-F1
#
_entry.id   AF-A0A3B0Y2A1-F1
#
_cell.length_a   1.000
_cell.length_b   1.000
_cell.length_c   1.000
_cell.angle_alpha   90.00
_cell.angle_beta   90.00
_cell.angle_gamma   90.00
#
_symmetry.space_group_name_H-M   'P 1'
#
loop_
_entity.id
_entity.type
_entity.pdbx_description
1 polymer ?
#
loop_
_entity_poly.entity_id
_entity_poly.type
_entity_poly.pdbx_seq_one_letter_code
_entity_poly.pdbx_strand_id
1 'polypeptide(L)'
;MEDNGYSADQINVIDLRQKSFVEALLEIEKRPWMWLERSNITCLKSFTNGWIVGRNEEADELLLADFDRFVVNEFSEGSSTLGWCALIMKHCGEEDPLTLFYAFFHKYMERQSR
;
A
#
# COMPACT_ATOMS: atom_id res chain seq x y z
N MET A 1 18.81 6.37 -47.61
CA MET A 1 19.34 5.64 -46.44
C MET A 1 18.51 6.12 -45.27
N GLU A 2 17.60 5.26 -44.81
CA GLU A 2 16.63 5.57 -43.77
C GLU A 2 17.34 5.72 -42.42
N ASP A 3 17.29 6.91 -41.84
CA ASP A 3 17.64 7.13 -40.44
C ASP A 3 16.36 6.87 -39.63
N ASN A 4 16.10 5.60 -39.31
CA ASN A 4 15.08 5.24 -38.34
C ASN A 4 15.60 5.62 -36.96
N GLY A 5 15.45 6.89 -36.61
CA GLY A 5 15.60 7.40 -35.27
C GLY A 5 14.61 6.72 -34.34
N TYR A 6 14.98 5.55 -33.82
CA TYR A 6 14.36 4.97 -32.64
C TYR A 6 14.64 5.95 -31.49
N SER A 7 13.72 6.90 -31.30
CA SER A 7 13.57 7.58 -30.03
C SER A 7 13.23 6.49 -29.03
N ALA A 8 14.22 6.06 -28.25
CA ALA A 8 13.97 5.24 -27.08
C ALA A 8 13.05 6.07 -26.19
N ASP A 9 11.75 5.81 -26.28
CA ASP A 9 10.77 6.31 -25.32
C ASP A 9 11.40 6.09 -23.95
N GLN A 10 11.58 7.19 -23.21
CA GLN A 10 12.21 7.17 -21.90
C GLN A 10 11.53 6.07 -21.08
N ILE A 11 12.24 4.96 -20.85
CA ILE A 11 11.75 3.90 -19.98
C ILE A 11 11.59 4.56 -18.63
N ASN A 12 10.34 4.80 -18.24
CA ASN A 12 10.02 5.43 -16.98
C ASN A 12 10.31 4.41 -15.88
N VAL A 13 11.57 4.35 -15.44
CA VAL A 13 12.01 3.47 -14.36
C VAL A 13 11.41 4.04 -13.08
N ILE A 14 10.36 3.41 -12.59
CA ILE A 14 9.80 3.75 -11.29
C ILE A 14 10.80 3.27 -10.24
N ASP A 15 11.34 4.18 -9.44
CA ASP A 15 12.08 3.84 -8.23
C ASP A 15 11.22 4.20 -7.02
N LEU A 16 10.66 3.18 -6.35
CA LEU A 16 9.87 3.40 -5.14
C LEU A 16 10.68 4.08 -4.04
N ARG A 17 12.00 3.92 -3.98
CA ARG A 17 12.83 4.52 -2.92
C ARG A 17 12.86 6.05 -2.97
N GLN A 18 12.57 6.63 -4.13
CA GLN A 18 12.48 8.09 -4.32
C GLN A 18 11.08 8.64 -4.03
N LYS A 19 10.12 7.78 -3.67
CA LYS A 19 8.73 8.16 -3.37
C LYS A 19 8.49 8.22 -1.87
N SER A 20 7.50 8.98 -1.45
CA SER A 20 6.93 8.85 -0.11
C SER A 20 6.28 7.48 0.08
N PHE A 21 6.04 7.07 1.33
CA PHE A 21 5.36 5.82 1.62
C PHE A 21 3.97 5.72 0.98
N VAL A 22 3.20 6.81 1.05
CA VAL A 22 1.87 6.90 0.42
C VAL A 22 1.97 6.71 -1.09
N GLU A 23 2.86 7.44 -1.75
CA GLU A 23 3.06 7.30 -3.19
C GLU A 23 3.52 5.88 -3.57
N ALA A 24 4.36 5.24 -2.74
CA ALA A 24 4.78 3.87 -2.98
C ALA A 24 3.59 2.89 -2.89
N LEU A 25 2.72 3.02 -1.88
CA LEU A 25 1.51 2.20 -1.77
C LEU A 25 0.59 2.37 -2.98
N LEU A 26 0.43 3.60 -3.47
CA LEU A 26 -0.37 3.91 -4.66
C LEU A 26 0.25 3.40 -5.96
N GLU A 27 1.58 3.37 -6.08
CA GLU A 27 2.24 2.72 -7.22
C GLU A 27 2.11 1.19 -7.17
N ILE A 28 2.12 0.60 -5.96
CA ILE A 28 1.87 -0.83 -5.79
C ILE A 28 0.45 -1.21 -6.20
N GLU A 29 -0.54 -0.40 -5.85
CA GLU A 29 -1.94 -0.64 -6.24
C GLU A 29 -2.10 -0.75 -7.75
N LYS A 30 -1.45 0.16 -8.50
CA LYS A 30 -1.55 0.18 -9.96
C LYS A 30 -0.97 -1.08 -10.60
N ARG A 31 0.09 -1.64 -10.03
CA ARG A 31 0.90 -2.74 -10.63
C ARG A 31 1.47 -3.67 -9.55
N PRO A 32 0.64 -4.41 -8.79
CA PRO A 32 1.10 -5.14 -7.61
C PRO A 32 2.12 -6.23 -7.96
N TRP A 33 2.00 -6.87 -9.12
CA TRP A 33 2.95 -7.88 -9.61
C TRP A 33 4.37 -7.37 -9.83
N MET A 34 4.58 -6.04 -9.92
CA MET A 34 5.89 -5.45 -10.19
C MET A 34 6.70 -5.32 -8.90
N TRP A 35 6.00 -5.21 -7.76
CA TRP A 35 6.59 -4.82 -6.48
C TRP A 35 6.43 -5.88 -5.41
N LEU A 36 5.40 -6.72 -5.52
CA LEU A 36 5.10 -7.80 -4.58
C LEU A 36 5.40 -9.14 -5.24
N GLU A 37 5.97 -10.07 -4.48
CA GLU A 37 6.18 -11.45 -4.92
C GLU A 37 4.86 -12.10 -5.38
N ARG A 38 3.77 -11.79 -4.67
CA ARG A 38 2.40 -12.15 -5.04
C ARG A 38 1.48 -10.98 -4.75
N SER A 39 0.47 -10.80 -5.59
CA SER A 39 -0.56 -9.77 -5.40
C SER A 39 -1.55 -10.17 -4.31
N ASN A 40 -1.12 -10.15 -3.05
CA ASN A 40 -1.97 -10.40 -1.89
C ASN A 40 -1.58 -9.51 -0.69
N ILE A 41 -2.50 -9.44 0.28
CA ILE A 41 -2.36 -8.55 1.45
C ILE A 41 -1.18 -8.91 2.36
N THR A 42 -0.80 -10.20 2.44
CA THR A 42 0.33 -10.65 3.28
C THR A 42 1.65 -10.16 2.68
N CYS A 43 1.82 -10.24 1.36
CA CYS A 43 2.98 -9.66 0.68
C CYS A 43 3.02 -8.13 0.83
N LEU A 44 1.88 -7.45 0.78
CA LEU A 44 1.82 -6.02 1.06
C LEU A 44 2.23 -5.70 2.51
N LYS A 45 1.77 -6.47 3.50
CA LYS A 45 2.19 -6.31 4.90
C LYS A 45 3.70 -6.48 5.07
N SER A 46 4.28 -7.49 4.42
CA SER A 46 5.74 -7.67 4.43
C SER A 46 6.46 -6.49 3.81
N PHE A 47 5.94 -5.95 2.70
CA PHE A 47 6.47 -4.74 2.07
C PHE A 47 6.41 -3.54 3.03
N THR A 48 5.25 -3.27 3.66
CA THR A 48 5.11 -2.14 4.59
C THR A 48 6.06 -2.27 5.77
N ASN A 49 6.18 -3.48 6.35
CA ASN A 49 7.11 -3.71 7.46
C ASN A 49 8.56 -3.47 7.03
N GLY A 50 8.95 -3.97 5.86
CA GLY A 50 10.29 -3.74 5.30
C GLY A 50 10.57 -2.27 5.01
N TRP A 51 9.56 -1.53 4.55
CA TRP A 51 9.66 -0.09 4.31
C TRP A 51 9.92 0.69 5.60
N ILE A 52 9.09 0.45 6.64
CA ILE A 52 9.24 1.10 7.95
C ILE A 52 10.60 0.81 8.56
N VAL A 53 11.01 -0.46 8.58
CA VAL A 53 12.32 -0.86 9.14
C VAL A 53 13.48 -0.29 8.32
N GLY A 54 13.35 -0.25 6.99
CA GLY A 54 14.42 0.17 6.09
C GLY A 54 14.65 1.67 6.04
N ARG A 55 13.59 2.49 6.15
CA ARG A 55 13.69 3.95 6.12
C ARG A 55 13.76 4.56 7.52
N ASN A 56 13.12 3.93 8.49
CA ASN A 56 13.09 4.38 9.89
C ASN A 56 12.57 5.84 10.01
N GLU A 57 11.53 6.17 9.24
CA GLU A 57 10.86 7.47 9.27
C GLU A 57 9.64 7.40 10.20
N GLU A 58 9.65 8.18 11.27
CA GLU A 58 8.58 8.21 12.29
C GLU A 58 7.20 8.52 11.70
N ALA A 59 7.16 9.39 10.68
CA ALA A 59 5.92 9.75 10.01
C ALA A 59 5.23 8.55 9.32
N ASP A 60 6.01 7.64 8.73
CA ASP A 60 5.47 6.45 8.06
C ASP A 60 4.94 5.44 9.10
N GLU A 61 5.62 5.32 10.25
CA GLU A 61 5.19 4.46 11.36
C GLU A 61 3.88 4.98 11.98
N LEU A 62 3.80 6.28 12.25
CA LEU A 62 2.59 6.93 12.77
C LEU A 62 1.42 6.79 11.79
N LEU A 63 1.66 6.99 10.50
CA LEU A 63 0.64 6.80 9.47
C LEU A 63 0.09 5.38 9.49
N LEU A 64 0.95 4.35 9.55
CA LEU A 64 0.51 2.97 9.57
C LEU A 64 -0.24 2.61 10.88
N ALA A 65 0.19 3.17 12.01
CA ALA A 65 -0.50 3.00 13.29
C ALA A 65 -1.89 3.67 13.30
N ASP A 66 -2.02 4.85 12.70
CA ASP A 66 -3.31 5.53 12.57
C ASP A 66 -4.22 4.84 11.54
N PHE A 67 -3.66 4.31 10.46
CA PHE A 67 -4.39 3.46 9.53
C PHE A 67 -4.89 2.17 10.21
N ASP A 68 -4.09 1.55 11.08
CA ASP A 68 -4.50 0.39 11.87
C ASP A 68 -5.76 0.69 12.70
N ARG A 69 -5.74 1.81 13.44
CA ARG A 69 -6.88 2.29 14.23
C ARG A 69 -8.09 2.61 13.36
N PHE A 70 -7.86 3.19 12.18
CA PHE A 70 -8.93 3.46 11.21
C PHE A 70 -9.63 2.16 10.80
N VAL A 71 -8.87 1.12 10.43
CA VAL A 71 -9.44 -0.19 10.03
C VAL A 71 -10.22 -0.84 11.17
N VAL A 72 -9.72 -0.78 12.41
CA VAL A 72 -10.45 -1.27 13.59
C VAL A 72 -11.81 -0.60 13.73
N ASN A 73 -11.87 0.72 13.53
CA ASN A 73 -13.11 1.49 13.62
C ASN A 73 -14.07 1.17 12.47
N GLU A 74 -13.58 1.04 11.23
CA GLU A 74 -14.44 0.70 10.08
C GLU A 74 -15.12 -0.67 10.25
N PHE A 75 -14.47 -1.63 10.91
CA PHE A 75 -15.06 -2.93 11.24
C PHE A 75 -15.85 -2.96 12.55
N SER A 76 -15.93 -1.85 13.29
CA SER A 76 -16.60 -1.78 14.60
C SER A 76 -16.09 -2.83 15.61
N GLU A 77 -14.81 -3.22 15.51
CA GLU A 77 -14.19 -4.23 16.39
C GLU A 77 -13.81 -3.65 17.77
N GLY A 78 -14.13 -2.37 18.03
CA GLY A 78 -13.83 -1.69 19.29
C GLY A 78 -12.33 -1.58 19.53
N SER A 79 -11.75 -2.56 20.23
CA SER A 79 -10.31 -2.71 20.39
C SER A 79 -9.87 -4.08 19.88
N SER A 80 -9.05 -4.10 18.83
CA SER A 80 -8.46 -5.32 18.29
C SER A 80 -6.94 -5.28 18.36
N THR A 81 -6.33 -6.42 18.69
CA THR A 81 -4.87 -6.60 18.69
C THR A 81 -4.36 -7.27 17.42
N LEU A 82 -5.25 -7.62 16.49
CA LEU A 82 -4.93 -8.42 15.30
C LEU A 82 -4.19 -7.62 14.22
N GLY A 83 -4.27 -6.29 14.27
CA GLY A 83 -3.76 -5.37 13.25
C GLY A 83 -4.54 -5.44 11.93
N TRP A 84 -4.39 -4.43 11.07
CA TRP A 84 -5.18 -4.19 9.87
C TRP A 84 -5.20 -5.39 8.94
N CYS A 85 -4.06 -6.04 8.73
CA CYS A 85 -3.94 -7.16 7.79
C CYS A 85 -4.80 -8.35 8.22
N ALA A 86 -4.75 -8.73 9.50
CA ALA A 86 -5.54 -9.84 10.00
C ALA A 86 -7.02 -9.48 10.14
N LEU A 87 -7.35 -8.23 10.47
CA LEU A 87 -8.74 -7.75 10.46
C LEU A 87 -9.34 -7.78 9.06
N ILE A 88 -8.62 -7.30 8.05
CA ILE A 88 -9.09 -7.35 6.66
C ILE A 88 -9.27 -8.81 6.21
N MET A 89 -8.31 -9.69 6.48
CA MET A 89 -8.47 -11.12 6.16
C MET A 89 -9.64 -11.78 6.90
N LYS A 90 -9.95 -11.35 8.13
CA LYS A 90 -11.09 -11.84 8.91
C LYS A 90 -12.44 -11.41 8.29
N HIS A 91 -12.50 -10.21 7.72
CA HIS A 91 -13.75 -9.55 7.31
C HIS A 91 -13.94 -9.39 5.80
N CYS A 92 -12.98 -9.81 4.97
CA CYS A 92 -13.06 -9.64 3.51
C CYS A 92 -14.20 -10.43 2.85
N GLY A 93 -14.71 -11.49 3.49
CA GLY A 93 -15.75 -12.34 2.90
C GLY A 93 -15.30 -12.92 1.56
N GLU A 94 -16.03 -12.61 0.49
CA GLU A 94 -15.71 -13.01 -0.89
C GLU A 94 -14.81 -12.00 -1.62
N GLU A 95 -14.59 -10.81 -1.06
CA GLU A 95 -13.71 -9.80 -1.65
C GLU A 95 -12.23 -10.19 -1.50
N ASP A 96 -11.42 -9.79 -2.48
CA ASP A 96 -9.96 -9.92 -2.37
C ASP A 96 -9.42 -9.01 -1.25
N PRO A 97 -8.70 -9.56 -0.24
CA PRO A 97 -8.19 -8.77 0.89
C PRO A 97 -7.30 -7.60 0.48
N LEU A 98 -6.51 -7.74 -0.59
CA LEU A 98 -5.63 -6.67 -1.06
C LEU A 98 -6.45 -5.51 -1.64
N THR A 99 -7.51 -5.81 -2.39
CA THR A 99 -8.47 -4.83 -2.89
C THR A 99 -9.16 -4.09 -1.73
N LEU A 100 -9.60 -4.82 -0.70
CA LEU A 100 -10.24 -4.22 0.47
C LEU A 100 -9.27 -3.34 1.28
N PHE A 101 -8.00 -3.72 1.38
CA PHE A 101 -6.96 -2.85 1.93
C PHE A 101 -6.92 -1.49 1.22
N TYR A 102 -6.84 -1.50 -0.11
CA TYR A 102 -6.73 -0.25 -0.87
C TYR A 102 -8.01 0.59 -0.77
N ALA A 103 -9.19 -0.04 -0.75
CA ALA A 103 -10.44 0.65 -0.50
C ALA A 103 -10.46 1.40 0.85
N PHE A 104 -9.97 0.78 1.92
CA PHE A 104 -9.81 1.47 3.21
C PHE A 104 -8.70 2.52 3.20
N PHE A 105 -7.59 2.23 2.53
CA PHE A 105 -6.46 3.16 2.45
C PHE A 105 -6.89 4.46 1.76
N HIS A 106 -7.61 4.39 0.64
CA HIS A 106 -8.17 5.58 -0.03
C HIS A 106 -9.12 6.35 0.87
N LYS A 107 -10.07 5.67 1.53
CA LYS A 107 -10.99 6.32 2.49
C LYS A 107 -10.24 7.02 3.64
N TYR A 108 -9.17 6.40 4.14
CA TYR A 108 -8.32 6.99 5.17
C TYR A 108 -7.65 8.27 4.65
N MET A 109 -7.03 8.22 3.47
CA MET A 109 -6.36 9.38 2.86
C MET A 109 -7.32 10.54 2.56
N GLU A 110 -8.55 10.24 2.13
CA GLU A 110 -9.60 11.24 1.91
C GLU A 110 -10.00 11.95 3.21
N ARG A 111 -10.00 11.25 4.35
CA ARG A 111 -10.29 11.86 5.66
C ARG A 111 -9.16 12.76 6.15
N GLN A 112 -7.91 12.46 5.82
CA GLN A 112 -6.75 13.30 6.19
C GLN A 112 -6.67 14.59 5.37
N SER A 113 -7.33 14.64 4.21
CA SER A 113 -7.32 15.79 3.31
C SER A 113 -8.42 16.83 3.63
N ARG A 114 -9.18 16.65 4.71
CA ARG A 114 -10.25 17.52 5.18
C ARG A 114 -9.86 18.22 6.48
#